data_AF-A0A965UM34-F1
#
_entry.id   AF-A0A965UM34-F1
#
_cell.length_a   1.000
_cell.length_b   1.000
_cell.length_c   1.000
_cell.angle_alpha   90.00
_cell.angle_beta   90.00
_cell.angle_gamma   90.00
#
_symmetry.space_group_name_H-M   'P 1'
#
loop_
_entity.id
_entity.type
_entity.pdbx_description
1 polymer ?
#
loop_
_entity_poly.entity_id
_entity_poly.type
_entity_poly.pdbx_seq_one_letter_code
_entity_poly.pdbx_strand_id
1 'polypeptide(L)'
;MNNSEQIPRLLDYESALDHFNTVKPFNAGSKKGQKPLGYNRRYIRVTIKMADDMVVCEYYGSPCVTYLPNGEIHIHLCSYNTASTREFINICTGIRISTKNGIPFAEVGGKFYYMESQKALIVKDNKVLNPIKQMVLKLKRAKMKEVRARYAPFINYCSNIGKVITEIRKEDIDKASDGLDAQSPSGTPRLKVIVCTSNPPTSKEYLAEMLNKIEAAQNTNDLSVFYSRFIQLCVSSGAFSYRTSLWNARNKEGFGATCLKLFDDILKRVHSKELFDEVEVEEGVAAYNSNAKYA
;
A
#
# COMPACT_ATOMS: atom_id res chain seq x y z
N MET A 1 -5.20 -16.70 -14.08
CA MET A 1 -6.20 -17.37 -14.92
C MET A 1 -6.31 -16.68 -16.28
N ASN A 2 -5.27 -16.84 -17.11
CA ASN A 2 -5.27 -16.50 -18.54
C ASN A 2 -4.87 -17.70 -19.44
N ASN A 3 -4.70 -18.90 -18.87
CA ASN A 3 -4.34 -20.10 -19.64
C ASN A 3 -5.48 -20.58 -20.56
N SER A 4 -6.73 -20.32 -20.20
CA SER A 4 -7.89 -20.80 -20.96
C SER A 4 -8.06 -20.10 -22.32
N GLU A 5 -7.54 -18.87 -22.42
CA GLU A 5 -7.52 -18.05 -23.62
C GLU A 5 -6.56 -18.57 -24.69
N GLN A 6 -5.55 -19.36 -24.30
CA GLN A 6 -4.47 -19.78 -25.19
C GLN A 6 -3.81 -18.59 -25.89
N ILE A 7 -3.38 -17.59 -25.11
CA ILE A 7 -2.68 -16.41 -25.63
C ILE A 7 -1.31 -16.85 -26.14
N PRO A 8 -0.94 -16.53 -27.40
CA PRO A 8 0.39 -16.84 -27.91
C PRO A 8 1.44 -15.97 -27.22
N ARG A 9 2.68 -16.47 -27.17
CA ARG A 9 3.83 -15.66 -26.79
C ARG A 9 4.35 -14.94 -28.03
N LEU A 10 4.37 -13.62 -27.97
CA LEU A 10 4.83 -12.71 -29.02
C LEU A 10 6.10 -12.05 -28.49
N LEU A 11 7.26 -12.41 -29.04
CA LEU A 11 8.55 -12.01 -28.48
C LEU A 11 9.02 -10.64 -29.00
N ASP A 12 8.48 -10.23 -30.15
CA ASP A 12 8.91 -9.07 -30.91
C ASP A 12 7.77 -8.54 -31.80
N TYR A 13 8.06 -7.47 -32.54
CA TYR A 13 7.10 -6.85 -33.45
C TYR A 13 6.70 -7.77 -34.61
N GLU A 14 7.64 -8.50 -35.20
CA GLU A 14 7.39 -9.34 -36.37
C GLU A 14 6.43 -10.48 -36.03
N SER A 15 6.65 -11.17 -34.91
CA SER A 15 5.76 -12.22 -34.41
C SER A 15 4.37 -11.68 -34.03
N ALA A 16 4.29 -10.48 -33.44
CA ALA A 16 3.03 -9.83 -33.13
C ALA A 16 2.25 -9.44 -34.41
N LEU A 17 2.95 -8.92 -35.42
CA LEU A 17 2.38 -8.51 -36.70
C LEU A 17 1.91 -9.72 -37.50
N ASP A 18 2.69 -10.79 -37.55
CA ASP A 18 2.31 -12.05 -38.20
C ASP A 18 1.03 -12.61 -37.57
N HIS A 19 1.00 -12.72 -36.24
CA HIS A 19 -0.19 -13.17 -35.52
C HIS A 19 -1.41 -12.28 -35.80
N PHE A 20 -1.25 -10.94 -35.78
CA PHE A 20 -2.31 -10.03 -36.15
C PHE A 20 -2.82 -10.31 -37.57
N ASN A 21 -1.94 -10.51 -38.54
CA ASN A 21 -2.31 -10.73 -39.94
C ASN A 21 -3.01 -12.07 -40.17
N THR A 22 -2.59 -13.14 -39.50
CA THR A 22 -3.18 -14.47 -39.63
C THR A 22 -4.54 -14.61 -38.94
N VAL A 23 -4.77 -13.91 -37.83
CA VAL A 23 -5.99 -14.09 -37.03
C VAL A 23 -7.22 -13.49 -37.72
N LYS A 24 -8.25 -14.32 -37.87
CA LYS A 24 -9.57 -13.91 -38.37
C LYS A 24 -10.35 -13.13 -37.29
N PRO A 25 -11.00 -12.00 -37.64
CA PRO A 25 -11.78 -11.21 -36.69
C PRO A 25 -13.02 -11.97 -36.17
N PHE A 26 -13.58 -11.54 -35.04
CA PHE A 26 -14.85 -12.07 -34.52
C PHE A 26 -16.00 -11.85 -35.52
N ASN A 27 -16.78 -12.90 -35.77
CA ASN A 27 -17.87 -12.87 -36.74
C ASN A 27 -19.19 -12.33 -36.15
N ALA A 28 -19.35 -12.37 -34.83
CA ALA A 28 -20.58 -12.03 -34.11
C ALA A 28 -20.29 -11.47 -32.70
N GLY A 29 -21.32 -10.93 -32.05
CA GLY A 29 -21.25 -10.37 -30.69
C GLY A 29 -20.80 -8.91 -30.63
N SER A 30 -20.65 -8.39 -29.41
CA SER A 30 -20.30 -6.98 -29.14
C SER A 30 -18.92 -6.56 -29.62
N LYS A 31 -18.05 -7.53 -29.95
CA LYS A 31 -16.68 -7.31 -30.45
C LYS A 31 -16.51 -7.71 -31.92
N LYS A 32 -17.61 -7.83 -32.68
CA LYS A 32 -17.58 -8.16 -34.11
C LYS A 32 -16.60 -7.26 -34.86
N GLY A 33 -15.77 -7.85 -35.73
CA GLY A 33 -14.75 -7.14 -36.50
C GLY A 33 -13.41 -6.96 -35.77
N GLN A 34 -13.35 -7.10 -34.45
CA GLN A 34 -12.07 -7.08 -33.71
C GLN A 34 -11.36 -8.44 -33.82
N LYS A 35 -10.03 -8.45 -33.76
CA LYS A 35 -9.24 -9.69 -33.80
C LYS A 35 -8.96 -10.20 -32.38
N PRO A 36 -9.27 -11.47 -32.06
CA PRO A 36 -8.88 -12.06 -30.79
C PRO A 36 -7.36 -12.14 -30.67
N LEU A 37 -6.81 -11.96 -29.47
CA LEU A 37 -5.40 -12.27 -29.24
C LEU A 37 -5.18 -13.77 -29.02
N GLY A 38 -6.03 -14.42 -28.22
CA GLY A 38 -5.91 -15.85 -27.92
C GLY A 38 -6.54 -16.77 -28.98
N TYR A 39 -6.03 -18.01 -29.11
CA TYR A 39 -6.62 -19.01 -30.02
C TYR A 39 -8.03 -19.44 -29.58
N ASN A 40 -8.33 -19.36 -28.28
CA ASN A 40 -9.68 -19.62 -27.79
C ASN A 40 -10.58 -18.39 -27.90
N ARG A 41 -11.29 -18.34 -29.03
CA ARG A 41 -12.15 -17.22 -29.46
C ARG A 41 -13.39 -16.99 -28.59
N ARG A 42 -13.68 -17.84 -27.61
CA ARG A 42 -14.75 -17.61 -26.62
C ARG A 42 -14.45 -16.40 -25.72
N TYR A 43 -13.17 -16.11 -25.50
CA TYR A 43 -12.74 -15.08 -24.55
C TYR A 43 -12.53 -13.74 -25.24
N ILE A 44 -13.58 -12.92 -25.27
CA ILE A 44 -13.60 -11.62 -25.93
C ILE A 44 -12.83 -10.49 -25.19
N ARG A 45 -12.23 -10.80 -24.03
CA ARG A 45 -11.51 -9.83 -23.18
C ARG A 45 -10.06 -9.60 -23.60
N VAL A 46 -9.53 -10.41 -24.52
CA VAL A 46 -8.16 -10.30 -25.06
C VAL A 46 -8.20 -10.04 -26.55
N THR A 47 -7.71 -8.89 -26.98
CA THR A 47 -7.77 -8.44 -28.38
C THR A 47 -6.40 -7.97 -28.86
N ILE A 48 -6.19 -8.05 -30.17
CA ILE A 48 -5.01 -7.53 -30.85
C ILE A 48 -5.47 -6.58 -31.97
N LYS A 49 -4.82 -5.43 -32.09
CA LYS A 49 -5.16 -4.42 -33.11
C LYS A 49 -3.91 -3.69 -33.60
N MET A 50 -4.02 -3.08 -34.77
CA MET A 50 -3.07 -2.05 -35.21
C MET A 50 -3.47 -0.70 -34.62
N ALA A 51 -2.49 0.08 -34.18
CA ALA A 51 -2.61 1.50 -33.92
C ALA A 51 -1.45 2.16 -34.66
N ASP A 52 -1.75 2.85 -35.76
CA ASP A 52 -0.76 3.31 -36.73
C ASP A 52 0.11 2.14 -37.24
N ASP A 53 1.42 2.19 -37.01
CA ASP A 53 2.40 1.16 -37.35
C ASP A 53 2.68 0.17 -36.20
N MET A 54 2.02 0.33 -35.05
CA MET A 54 2.25 -0.45 -33.84
C MET A 54 1.22 -1.57 -33.67
N VAL A 55 1.65 -2.69 -33.09
CA VAL A 55 0.75 -3.80 -32.74
C VAL A 55 0.40 -3.70 -31.25
N VAL A 56 -0.88 -3.46 -30.96
CA VAL A 56 -1.39 -3.27 -29.59
C VAL A 56 -2.15 -4.50 -29.14
N CYS A 57 -1.72 -5.09 -28.02
CA CYS A 57 -2.40 -6.17 -27.31
C CYS A 57 -3.17 -5.61 -26.11
N GLU A 58 -4.48 -5.79 -26.12
CA GLU A 58 -5.39 -5.25 -25.12
C GLU A 58 -5.92 -6.33 -24.17
N TYR A 59 -6.05 -5.95 -22.90
CA TYR A 59 -6.76 -6.72 -21.88
C TYR A 59 -7.92 -5.90 -21.33
N TYR A 60 -9.14 -6.43 -21.43
CA TYR A 60 -10.39 -5.71 -21.13
C TYR A 60 -10.49 -4.35 -21.84
N GLY A 61 -9.96 -4.27 -23.08
CA GLY A 61 -9.95 -3.04 -23.88
C GLY A 61 -8.93 -1.99 -23.45
N SER A 62 -8.05 -2.30 -22.48
CA SER A 62 -6.93 -1.44 -22.10
C SER A 62 -5.62 -1.95 -22.70
N PRO A 63 -4.77 -1.08 -23.28
CA PRO A 63 -3.54 -1.49 -23.95
C PRO A 63 -2.47 -1.89 -22.93
N CYS A 64 -2.21 -3.19 -22.78
CA CYS A 64 -1.24 -3.69 -21.79
C CYS A 64 0.15 -3.91 -22.39
N VAL A 65 0.23 -4.26 -23.67
CA VAL A 65 1.50 -4.52 -24.37
C VAL A 65 1.40 -3.92 -25.77
N THR A 66 2.38 -3.11 -26.14
CA THR A 66 2.49 -2.55 -27.49
C THR A 66 3.85 -2.89 -28.07
N TYR A 67 3.86 -3.45 -29.28
CA TYR A 67 5.08 -3.75 -30.02
C TYR A 67 5.28 -2.68 -31.09
N LEU A 68 6.46 -2.07 -31.13
CA LEU A 68 6.83 -1.05 -32.10
C LEU A 68 7.76 -1.64 -33.17
N PRO A 69 7.71 -1.14 -34.43
CA PRO A 69 8.59 -1.62 -35.50
C PRO A 69 10.09 -1.52 -35.20
N ASN A 70 10.49 -0.64 -34.30
CA ASN A 70 11.87 -0.43 -33.90
C ASN A 70 12.40 -1.47 -32.87
N GLY A 71 11.60 -2.48 -32.55
CA GLY A 71 11.92 -3.55 -31.59
C GLY A 71 11.62 -3.21 -30.13
N GLU A 72 11.03 -2.05 -29.83
CA GLU A 72 10.57 -1.73 -28.48
C GLU A 72 9.26 -2.45 -28.13
N ILE A 73 9.18 -2.86 -26.87
CA ILE A 73 7.98 -3.41 -26.23
C ILE A 73 7.60 -2.48 -25.09
N HIS A 74 6.44 -1.85 -25.21
CA HIS A 74 5.90 -0.95 -24.18
C HIS A 74 4.91 -1.73 -23.32
N ILE A 75 5.19 -1.81 -22.02
CA ILE A 75 4.41 -2.59 -21.05
C ILE A 75 3.68 -1.65 -20.10
N HIS A 76 2.36 -1.79 -20.02
CA HIS A 76 1.49 -1.00 -19.15
C HIS A 76 0.69 -1.88 -18.21
N LEU A 77 0.53 -1.42 -16.96
CA LEU A 77 -0.41 -2.03 -16.00
C LEU A 77 -1.85 -1.52 -16.17
N CYS A 78 -2.08 -0.55 -17.07
CA CYS A 78 -3.41 -0.01 -17.39
C CYS A 78 -4.19 0.49 -16.18
N SER A 79 -3.55 1.14 -15.20
CA SER A 79 -4.17 1.49 -13.90
C SER A 79 -4.55 0.30 -12.99
N TYR A 80 -4.48 -0.94 -13.47
CA TYR A 80 -4.94 -2.14 -12.77
C TYR A 80 -3.78 -3.11 -12.49
N ASN A 81 -3.12 -2.94 -11.33
CA ASN A 81 -2.13 -3.91 -10.83
C ASN A 81 -2.81 -5.18 -10.26
N THR A 82 -3.50 -5.93 -11.11
CA THR A 82 -4.15 -7.19 -10.73
C THR A 82 -3.27 -8.39 -11.06
N ALA A 83 -3.57 -9.56 -10.49
CA ALA A 83 -2.88 -10.80 -10.85
C ALA A 83 -3.07 -11.13 -12.34
N SER A 84 -4.28 -10.93 -12.87
CA SER A 84 -4.61 -11.26 -14.26
C SER A 84 -3.94 -10.34 -15.27
N THR A 85 -3.80 -9.03 -14.99
CA THR A 85 -3.03 -8.11 -15.85
C THR A 85 -1.58 -8.54 -15.94
N ARG A 86 -0.96 -8.88 -14.81
CA ARG A 86 0.44 -9.31 -14.74
C ARG A 86 0.69 -10.63 -15.47
N GLU A 87 -0.24 -11.57 -15.33
CA GLU A 87 -0.19 -12.84 -16.06
C GLU A 87 -0.40 -12.64 -17.57
N PHE A 88 -1.27 -11.73 -17.98
CA PHE A 88 -1.47 -11.38 -19.39
C PHE A 88 -0.17 -10.88 -20.01
N ILE A 89 0.50 -9.93 -19.36
CA ILE A 89 1.80 -9.40 -19.80
C ILE A 89 2.84 -10.53 -19.88
N ASN A 90 2.93 -11.36 -18.84
CA ASN A 90 3.90 -12.46 -18.79
C ASN A 90 3.68 -13.51 -19.89
N ILE A 91 2.43 -13.88 -20.19
CA ILE A 91 2.16 -14.84 -21.27
C ILE A 91 2.47 -14.22 -22.63
N CYS A 92 2.06 -12.96 -22.85
CA CYS A 92 2.24 -12.27 -24.11
C CYS A 92 3.72 -12.03 -24.42
N THR A 93 4.49 -11.49 -23.47
CA THR A 93 5.88 -11.03 -23.69
C THR A 93 6.96 -11.99 -23.19
N GLY A 94 6.61 -12.91 -22.28
CA GLY A 94 7.58 -13.67 -21.49
C GLY A 94 8.22 -12.89 -20.33
N ILE A 95 7.93 -11.60 -20.17
CA ILE A 95 8.46 -10.76 -19.10
C ILE A 95 7.62 -10.96 -17.84
N ARG A 96 8.25 -11.47 -16.78
CA ARG A 96 7.56 -11.78 -15.54
C ARG A 96 7.28 -10.51 -14.76
N ILE A 97 6.00 -10.26 -14.46
CA ILE A 97 5.60 -9.20 -13.54
C ILE A 97 5.23 -9.80 -12.19
N SER A 98 5.97 -9.44 -11.14
CA SER A 98 5.74 -9.89 -9.76
C SER A 98 5.30 -8.72 -8.87
N THR A 99 4.80 -9.02 -7.68
CA THR A 99 4.51 -7.99 -6.66
C THR A 99 5.22 -8.31 -5.37
N LYS A 100 5.87 -7.32 -4.77
CA LYS A 100 6.37 -7.40 -3.39
C LYS A 100 5.60 -6.39 -2.54
N ASN A 101 4.78 -6.90 -1.63
CA ASN A 101 3.92 -6.10 -0.74
C ASN A 101 3.06 -5.07 -1.49
N GLY A 102 2.39 -5.51 -2.57
CA GLY A 102 1.52 -4.68 -3.39
C GLY A 102 2.22 -3.80 -4.44
N ILE A 103 3.54 -3.68 -4.39
CA ILE A 103 4.33 -2.91 -5.37
C ILE A 103 4.69 -3.83 -6.55
N PRO A 104 4.36 -3.47 -7.80
CA PRO A 104 4.66 -4.29 -8.97
C PRO A 104 6.09 -4.05 -9.50
N PHE A 105 6.71 -5.14 -9.96
CA PHE A 105 8.04 -5.14 -10.56
C PHE A 105 8.07 -6.02 -11.81
N ALA A 106 8.71 -5.55 -12.87
CA ALA A 106 9.06 -6.34 -14.05
C ALA A 106 10.45 -6.96 -13.89
N GLU A 107 10.60 -8.24 -14.23
CA GLU A 107 11.87 -8.94 -14.27
C GLU A 107 12.41 -8.95 -15.71
N VAL A 108 13.47 -8.17 -15.97
CA VAL A 108 14.09 -8.01 -17.30
C VAL A 108 15.60 -8.13 -17.15
N GLY A 109 16.24 -9.00 -17.93
CA GLY A 109 17.69 -9.22 -17.84
C GLY A 109 18.19 -9.65 -16.45
N GLY A 110 17.36 -10.33 -15.65
CA GLY A 110 17.69 -10.74 -14.27
C GLY A 110 17.62 -9.60 -13.23
N LYS A 111 17.15 -8.42 -13.62
CA LYS A 111 16.96 -7.25 -12.75
C LYS A 111 15.47 -6.97 -12.52
N PHE A 112 15.15 -6.32 -11.40
CA PHE A 112 13.79 -5.91 -11.06
C PHE A 112 13.57 -4.41 -11.28
N TYR A 113 12.60 -4.08 -12.12
CA TYR A 113 12.25 -2.70 -12.44
C TYR A 113 10.89 -2.34 -11.88
N TYR A 114 10.82 -1.25 -11.11
CA TYR A 114 9.56 -0.74 -10.58
C TYR A 114 8.63 -0.33 -11.72
N MET A 115 7.34 -0.67 -11.57
CA MET A 115 6.30 -0.27 -12.51
C MET A 115 5.32 0.69 -11.85
N GLU A 116 5.13 1.85 -12.45
CA GLU A 116 4.05 2.77 -12.09
C GLU A 116 2.81 2.46 -12.93
N SER A 117 1.61 2.48 -12.33
CA SER A 117 0.40 2.02 -13.01
C SER A 117 0.02 2.82 -14.27
N GLN A 118 0.49 4.07 -14.38
CA GLN A 118 0.17 5.01 -15.47
C GLN A 118 1.28 5.16 -16.51
N LYS A 119 2.47 4.62 -16.28
CA LYS A 119 3.62 4.78 -17.19
C LYS A 119 4.00 3.46 -17.84
N ALA A 120 4.40 3.54 -19.11
CA ALA A 120 4.95 2.41 -19.83
C ALA A 120 6.34 2.07 -19.29
N LEU A 121 6.63 0.79 -19.10
CA LEU A 121 8.00 0.30 -19.08
C LEU A 121 8.39 -0.07 -20.51
N ILE A 122 9.45 0.53 -21.04
CA ILE A 122 9.95 0.32 -22.40
C ILE A 122 11.10 -0.68 -22.33
N VAL A 123 10.94 -1.80 -23.02
CA VAL A 123 11.92 -2.88 -23.08
C VAL A 123 12.38 -3.07 -24.52
N LYS A 124 13.69 -3.20 -24.71
CA LYS A 124 14.31 -3.53 -26.01
C LYS A 124 15.56 -4.37 -25.77
N ASP A 125 15.73 -5.45 -26.54
CA ASP A 125 16.89 -6.36 -26.43
C ASP A 125 17.16 -6.84 -25.00
N ASN A 126 16.08 -7.20 -24.28
CA ASN A 126 16.11 -7.61 -22.87
C ASN A 126 16.73 -6.56 -21.91
N LYS A 127 16.62 -5.27 -22.25
CA LYS A 127 17.03 -4.13 -21.44
C LYS A 127 15.88 -3.14 -21.29
N VAL A 128 15.77 -2.52 -20.13
CA VAL A 128 14.81 -1.44 -19.89
C VAL A 128 15.44 -0.11 -20.33
N LEU A 129 14.74 0.63 -21.19
CA LEU A 129 15.22 1.92 -21.72
C LEU A 129 14.84 3.12 -20.83
N ASN A 130 13.76 3.00 -20.05
CA ASN A 130 13.23 4.08 -19.22
C ASN A 130 12.96 3.62 -17.76
N PRO A 131 13.98 3.18 -17.01
CA PRO A 131 13.79 2.69 -15.66
C PRO A 131 13.13 3.76 -14.77
N ILE A 132 12.01 3.42 -14.13
CA ILE A 132 11.33 4.31 -13.19
C ILE A 132 12.03 4.18 -11.84
N LYS A 133 12.55 5.29 -11.33
CA LYS A 133 13.19 5.36 -10.01
C LYS A 133 12.19 4.99 -8.91
N GLN A 134 12.57 4.02 -8.08
CA GLN A 134 11.79 3.67 -6.90
C GLN A 134 12.28 4.50 -5.71
N MET A 135 11.36 5.18 -5.02
CA MET A 135 11.65 5.89 -3.77
C MET A 135 11.16 5.07 -2.58
N VAL A 136 12.00 4.91 -1.55
CA VAL A 136 11.64 4.27 -0.29
C VAL A 136 11.82 5.23 0.88
N LEU A 137 10.91 5.17 1.86
CA LEU A 137 11.05 5.96 3.08
C LEU A 137 11.90 5.19 4.09
N LYS A 138 13.11 5.69 4.35
CA LYS A 138 14.05 5.13 5.32
C LYS A 138 13.91 5.83 6.65
N LEU A 139 13.66 5.06 7.73
CA LEU A 139 13.55 5.61 9.08
C LEU A 139 14.91 6.01 9.64
N LYS A 140 15.07 7.28 10.01
CA LYS A 140 16.19 7.80 10.81
C LYS A 140 16.07 7.32 12.25
N ARG A 141 16.67 6.17 12.56
CA ARG A 141 16.59 5.54 13.90
C ARG A 141 17.10 6.45 15.03
N ALA A 142 18.14 7.24 14.77
CA ALA A 142 18.66 8.22 15.73
C ALA A 142 17.60 9.27 16.08
N LYS A 143 16.96 9.86 15.06
CA LYS A 143 15.84 10.79 15.24
C LYS A 143 14.65 10.14 15.93
N MET A 144 14.30 8.90 15.60
CA MET A 144 13.25 8.18 16.32
C MET A 144 13.58 8.00 17.81
N LYS A 145 14.85 7.76 18.16
CA LYS A 145 15.30 7.68 19.55
C LYS A 145 15.18 9.03 20.26
N GLU A 146 15.57 10.12 19.61
CA GLU A 146 15.39 11.50 20.12
C GLU A 146 13.90 11.80 20.34
N VAL A 147 13.04 11.47 19.38
CA VAL A 147 11.59 11.65 19.49
C VAL A 147 11.01 10.84 20.64
N ARG A 148 11.37 9.56 20.78
CA ARG A 148 10.92 8.74 21.90
C ARG A 148 11.41 9.25 23.25
N ALA A 149 12.62 9.83 23.31
CA ALA A 149 13.15 10.40 24.54
C ALA A 149 12.30 11.58 25.05
N ARG A 150 11.75 12.41 24.14
CA ARG A 150 10.80 13.48 24.49
C ARG A 150 9.55 12.97 25.20
N TYR A 151 9.08 11.78 24.82
CA TYR A 151 7.87 11.14 25.38
C TYR A 151 8.17 10.02 26.38
N ALA A 152 9.41 9.95 26.91
CA ALA A 152 9.84 8.84 27.75
C ALA A 152 9.00 8.64 29.02
N PRO A 153 8.59 9.69 29.77
CA PRO A 153 7.74 9.52 30.94
C PRO A 153 6.40 8.83 30.61
N PHE A 154 5.74 9.26 29.53
CA PHE A 154 4.49 8.65 29.09
C PHE A 154 4.68 7.23 28.54
N ILE A 155 5.75 6.96 27.81
CA ILE A 155 6.11 5.61 27.33
C ILE A 155 6.33 4.65 28.52
N ASN A 156 7.07 5.09 29.54
CA ASN A 156 7.31 4.32 30.76
C ASN A 156 6.00 4.07 31.52
N TYR A 157 5.15 5.09 31.64
CA TYR A 157 3.81 4.96 32.21
C TYR A 157 3.01 3.87 31.48
N CYS A 158 2.87 3.98 30.15
CA CYS A 158 2.17 3.00 29.31
C CYS A 158 2.72 1.57 29.48
N SER A 159 4.05 1.43 29.55
CA SER A 159 4.71 0.13 29.73
C SER A 159 4.38 -0.50 31.08
N ASN A 160 4.40 0.30 32.15
CA ASN A 160 4.18 -0.19 33.51
C ASN A 160 2.70 -0.48 33.76
N ILE A 161 1.81 0.47 33.45
CA ILE A 161 0.37 0.31 33.68
C ILE A 161 -0.22 -0.77 32.79
N GLY A 162 0.28 -0.92 31.55
CA GLY A 162 -0.17 -1.93 30.60
C GLY A 162 0.22 -3.37 30.96
N LYS A 163 1.05 -3.58 31.98
CA LYS A 163 1.30 -4.91 32.59
C LYS A 163 0.27 -5.25 33.68
N VAL A 164 -0.27 -4.22 34.33
CA VAL A 164 -1.24 -4.37 35.43
C VAL A 164 -2.66 -4.48 34.88
N ILE A 165 -2.97 -3.68 33.86
CA ILE A 165 -4.30 -3.63 33.24
C ILE A 165 -4.39 -4.70 32.15
N THR A 166 -5.23 -5.71 32.39
CA THR A 166 -5.48 -6.82 31.45
C THR A 166 -6.74 -6.62 30.62
N GLU A 167 -7.69 -5.84 31.12
CA GLU A 167 -8.99 -5.55 30.49
C GLU A 167 -9.33 -4.07 30.69
N ILE A 168 -10.05 -3.48 29.73
CA ILE A 168 -10.61 -2.13 29.86
C ILE A 168 -12.12 -2.26 29.91
N ARG A 169 -12.70 -1.72 30.99
CA ARG A 169 -14.15 -1.69 31.20
C ARG A 169 -14.74 -0.37 30.74
N LYS A 170 -16.07 -0.30 30.73
CA LYS A 170 -16.78 0.94 30.38
C LYS A 170 -16.49 2.05 31.40
N GLU A 171 -16.33 1.72 32.66
CA GLU A 171 -16.05 2.70 33.71
C GLU A 171 -14.67 3.35 33.52
N ASP A 172 -13.69 2.61 33.00
CA ASP A 172 -12.37 3.14 32.67
C ASP A 172 -12.43 4.14 31.52
N ILE A 173 -13.31 3.85 30.55
CA ILE A 173 -13.60 4.72 29.42
C ILE A 173 -14.30 6.00 29.87
N ASP A 174 -15.32 5.87 30.72
CA ASP A 174 -16.10 7.01 31.21
C ASP A 174 -15.18 7.94 32.02
N LYS A 175 -14.37 7.39 32.94
CA LYS A 175 -13.33 8.15 33.67
C LYS A 175 -12.30 8.81 32.76
N ALA A 176 -11.85 8.09 31.72
CA ALA A 176 -10.89 8.64 30.77
C ALA A 176 -11.49 9.77 29.94
N SER A 177 -12.79 9.70 29.62
CA SER A 177 -13.49 10.66 28.79
C SER A 177 -13.61 12.04 29.44
N ASP A 178 -13.70 12.10 30.77
CA ASP A 178 -13.68 13.36 31.52
C ASP A 178 -12.37 14.15 31.31
N GLY A 179 -11.27 13.44 31.03
CA GLY A 179 -9.96 14.03 30.71
C GLY A 179 -9.69 14.21 29.20
N LEU A 180 -10.64 13.91 28.33
CA LEU A 180 -10.52 14.07 26.88
C LEU A 180 -11.44 15.21 26.42
N ASP A 181 -10.89 16.41 26.23
CA ASP A 181 -11.64 17.62 25.81
C ASP A 181 -12.41 17.50 24.47
N ALA A 182 -12.25 16.38 23.74
CA ALA A 182 -12.78 16.20 22.39
C ALA A 182 -14.09 15.40 22.40
N GLN A 183 -15.22 16.10 22.44
CA GLN A 183 -16.45 15.56 21.88
C GLN A 183 -16.31 15.46 20.35
N SER A 184 -16.65 14.32 19.77
CA SER A 184 -16.94 14.23 18.34
C SER A 184 -18.07 15.23 18.00
N PRO A 185 -18.22 15.68 16.74
CA PRO A 185 -19.43 16.40 16.30
C PRO A 185 -20.75 15.67 16.64
N SER A 186 -20.67 14.36 16.89
CA SER A 186 -21.77 13.51 17.36
C SER A 186 -21.96 13.45 18.89
N GLY A 187 -21.25 14.26 19.67
CA GLY A 187 -21.31 14.25 21.14
C GLY A 187 -20.69 13.02 21.82
N THR A 188 -20.19 12.05 21.05
CA THR A 188 -19.51 10.87 21.58
C THR A 188 -18.00 11.12 21.73
N PRO A 189 -17.38 10.77 22.87
CA PRO A 189 -15.94 10.93 23.03
C PRO A 189 -15.20 10.12 21.97
N ARG A 190 -14.20 10.73 21.33
CA ARG A 190 -13.35 10.07 20.31
C ARG A 190 -12.37 9.12 20.98
N LEU A 191 -12.89 7.99 21.48
CA LEU A 191 -12.13 6.98 22.19
C LEU A 191 -11.21 6.17 21.28
N LYS A 192 -11.48 6.17 19.96
CA LYS A 192 -10.69 5.44 18.97
C LYS A 192 -9.79 6.39 18.17
N VAL A 193 -8.49 6.23 18.34
CA VAL A 193 -7.45 6.81 17.49
C VAL A 193 -7.39 6.01 16.21
N ILE A 194 -7.89 6.59 15.13
CA ILE A 194 -7.79 5.99 13.80
C ILE A 194 -6.53 6.51 13.13
N VAL A 195 -5.49 5.69 13.19
CA VAL A 195 -4.19 5.98 12.58
C VAL A 195 -4.22 5.73 11.06
N CYS A 196 -5.27 5.14 10.49
CA CYS A 196 -5.33 4.75 9.07
C CYS A 196 -6.59 5.24 8.35
N THR A 197 -6.94 6.53 8.42
CA THR A 197 -8.04 7.07 7.60
C THR A 197 -7.53 7.58 6.25
N SER A 198 -8.40 7.49 5.25
CA SER A 198 -8.29 8.10 3.92
C SER A 198 -8.38 9.64 3.93
N ASN A 199 -8.49 10.27 5.11
CA ASN A 199 -8.55 11.72 5.28
C ASN A 199 -7.34 12.21 6.11
N PRO A 200 -6.17 12.43 5.47
CA PRO A 200 -4.90 12.59 6.16
C PRO A 200 -4.68 13.92 6.95
N PRO A 201 -5.22 15.09 6.57
CA PRO A 201 -4.88 16.33 7.27
C PRO A 201 -5.50 16.40 8.68
N THR A 202 -6.81 16.14 8.76
CA THR A 202 -7.58 16.21 10.02
C THR A 202 -7.17 15.12 11.01
N SER A 203 -6.67 13.99 10.53
CA SER A 203 -6.10 12.95 11.41
C SER A 203 -4.73 13.35 11.94
N LYS A 204 -3.86 13.99 11.14
CA LYS A 204 -2.52 14.39 11.58
C LYS A 204 -2.56 15.50 12.64
N GLU A 205 -3.41 16.50 12.47
CA GLU A 205 -3.59 17.59 13.45
C GLU A 205 -4.09 17.05 14.79
N TYR A 206 -5.09 16.16 14.76
CA TYR A 206 -5.59 15.50 15.97
C TYR A 206 -4.52 14.70 16.70
N LEU A 207 -3.68 13.96 15.96
CA LEU A 207 -2.57 13.23 16.54
C LEU A 207 -1.50 14.17 17.13
N ALA A 208 -1.23 15.31 16.49
CA ALA A 208 -0.31 16.31 17.01
C ALA A 208 -0.85 16.95 18.30
N GLU A 209 -2.14 17.30 18.36
CA GLU A 209 -2.80 17.80 19.57
C GLU A 209 -2.71 16.79 20.72
N MET A 210 -2.93 15.50 20.44
CA MET A 210 -2.75 14.43 21.41
C MET A 210 -1.32 14.41 21.98
N LEU A 211 -0.29 14.52 21.14
CA LEU A 211 1.11 14.56 21.58
C LEU A 211 1.43 15.81 22.40
N ASN A 212 0.92 16.98 22.01
CA ASN A 212 1.10 18.22 22.76
C ASN A 212 0.49 18.14 24.17
N LYS A 213 -0.69 17.51 24.30
CA LYS A 213 -1.34 17.28 25.60
C LYS A 213 -0.55 16.32 26.48
N ILE A 214 0.05 15.29 25.89
CA ILE A 214 0.95 14.38 26.61
C ILE A 214 2.18 15.16 27.10
N GLU A 215 2.79 15.97 26.24
CA GLU A 215 3.97 16.77 26.59
C GLU A 215 3.67 17.79 27.71
N ALA A 216 2.53 18.48 27.64
CA ALA A 216 2.07 19.37 28.70
C ALA A 216 1.87 18.62 30.03
N ALA A 217 1.23 17.45 29.99
CA ALA A 217 1.03 16.61 31.17
C ALA A 217 2.34 16.06 31.76
N GLN A 218 3.37 15.83 30.94
CA GLN A 218 4.70 15.47 31.43
C GLN A 218 5.32 16.59 32.28
N ASN A 219 5.11 17.85 31.90
CA ASN A 219 5.66 19.01 32.61
C ASN A 219 4.94 19.26 33.94
N THR A 220 3.65 18.94 34.02
CA THR A 220 2.84 19.12 35.23
C THR A 220 2.70 17.84 36.07
N ASN A 221 3.26 16.72 35.59
CA ASN A 221 3.05 15.37 36.15
C ASN A 221 1.55 15.02 36.30
N ASP A 222 0.75 15.39 35.31
CA ASP A 222 -0.70 15.12 35.29
C ASP A 222 -0.97 13.66 34.91
N LEU A 223 -1.05 12.80 35.92
CA LEU A 223 -1.33 11.38 35.77
C LEU A 223 -2.75 11.10 35.24
N SER A 224 -3.70 12.04 35.40
CA SER A 224 -5.05 11.89 34.87
C SER A 224 -5.01 11.91 33.34
N VAL A 225 -4.29 12.87 32.77
CA VAL A 225 -4.09 12.93 31.30
C VAL A 225 -3.32 11.72 30.79
N PHE A 226 -2.29 11.25 31.52
CA PHE A 226 -1.59 10.02 31.14
C PHE A 226 -2.53 8.81 31.12
N TYR A 227 -3.35 8.66 32.15
CA TYR A 227 -4.35 7.58 32.20
C TYR A 227 -5.34 7.69 31.04
N SER A 228 -5.94 8.85 30.81
CA SER A 228 -6.89 9.05 29.71
C SER A 228 -6.30 8.72 28.35
N ARG A 229 -5.05 9.14 28.08
CA ARG A 229 -4.36 8.84 26.82
C ARG A 229 -3.95 7.37 26.70
N PHE A 230 -3.58 6.73 27.81
CA PHE A 230 -3.35 5.29 27.83
C PHE A 230 -4.63 4.51 27.49
N ILE A 231 -5.75 4.80 28.15
CA ILE A 231 -7.06 4.16 27.87
C ILE A 231 -7.45 4.36 26.41
N GLN A 232 -7.25 5.57 25.88
CA GLN A 232 -7.49 5.87 24.48
C GLN A 232 -6.67 4.97 23.53
N LEU A 233 -5.39 4.76 23.82
CA LEU A 233 -4.55 3.82 23.06
C LEU A 233 -5.02 2.37 23.21
N CYS A 234 -5.45 1.95 24.41
CA CYS A 234 -5.97 0.61 24.66
C CYS A 234 -7.23 0.32 23.84
N VAL A 235 -8.22 1.21 23.87
CA VAL A 235 -9.46 1.07 23.09
C VAL A 235 -9.19 1.03 21.59
N SER A 236 -8.18 1.78 21.14
CA SER A 236 -7.79 1.88 19.73
C SER A 236 -7.06 0.64 19.22
N SER A 237 -6.27 0.00 20.08
CA SER A 237 -5.38 -1.10 19.71
C SER A 237 -5.89 -2.49 20.14
N GLY A 238 -6.81 -2.54 21.10
CA GLY A 238 -7.42 -3.75 21.64
C GLY A 238 -8.45 -4.40 20.70
N ALA A 239 -9.05 -5.49 21.20
CA ALA A 239 -10.20 -6.16 20.62
C ALA A 239 -11.39 -6.06 21.57
N PHE A 240 -12.51 -5.53 21.08
CA PHE A 240 -13.75 -5.47 21.86
C PHE A 240 -14.46 -6.83 21.82
N SER A 241 -14.86 -7.32 22.98
CA SER A 241 -15.67 -8.52 23.14
C SER A 241 -17.11 -8.11 23.46
N TYR A 242 -18.03 -8.34 22.54
CA TYR A 242 -19.46 -8.08 22.74
C TYR A 242 -20.08 -8.94 23.84
N ARG A 243 -19.54 -10.13 24.09
CA ARG A 243 -20.05 -11.06 25.11
C ARG A 243 -19.79 -10.54 26.52
N THR A 244 -18.63 -9.96 26.75
CA THR A 244 -18.22 -9.47 28.07
C THR A 244 -18.35 -7.95 28.19
N SER A 245 -18.57 -7.24 27.09
CA SER A 245 -18.55 -5.78 27.00
C SER A 245 -17.21 -5.17 27.46
N LEU A 246 -16.10 -5.86 27.15
CA LEU A 246 -14.74 -5.47 27.54
C LEU A 246 -13.82 -5.35 26.34
N TRP A 247 -12.81 -4.47 26.43
CA TRP A 247 -11.67 -4.51 25.53
C TRP A 247 -10.56 -5.38 26.12
N ASN A 248 -10.04 -6.27 25.30
CA ASN A 248 -8.92 -7.15 25.62
C ASN A 248 -7.70 -6.77 24.78
N ALA A 249 -6.50 -6.98 25.33
CA ALA A 249 -5.28 -6.91 24.54
C ALA A 249 -5.30 -7.97 23.44
N ARG A 250 -4.78 -7.64 22.25
CA ARG A 250 -4.74 -8.58 21.12
C ARG A 250 -3.62 -9.61 21.24
N ASN A 251 -2.59 -9.31 22.03
CA ASN A 251 -1.44 -10.17 22.26
C ASN A 251 -1.41 -10.63 23.73
N LYS A 252 -0.69 -11.72 23.99
CA LYS A 252 -0.49 -12.26 25.34
C LYS A 252 0.38 -11.34 26.22
N GLU A 253 1.05 -10.36 25.64
CA GLU A 253 1.93 -9.40 26.32
C GLU A 253 1.17 -8.25 27.01
N GLY A 254 -0.17 -8.22 26.88
CA GLY A 254 -1.02 -7.21 27.51
C GLY A 254 -1.10 -5.89 26.73
N PHE A 255 -1.78 -4.90 27.32
CA PHE A 255 -2.02 -3.63 26.64
C PHE A 255 -0.74 -2.83 26.42
N GLY A 256 0.26 -2.94 27.30
CA GLY A 256 1.50 -2.15 27.22
C GLY A 256 2.19 -2.27 25.86
N ALA A 257 2.44 -3.50 25.39
CA ALA A 257 3.12 -3.73 24.11
C ALA A 257 2.28 -3.24 22.90
N THR A 258 0.98 -3.50 22.90
CA THR A 258 0.11 -3.11 21.77
C THR A 258 -0.07 -1.58 21.72
N CYS A 259 -0.23 -0.92 22.86
CA CYS A 259 -0.34 0.54 22.96
C CYS A 259 0.95 1.24 22.53
N LEU A 260 2.11 0.75 22.96
CA LEU A 260 3.40 1.33 22.56
C LEU A 260 3.65 1.20 21.06
N LYS A 261 3.25 0.08 20.44
CA LYS A 261 3.32 -0.07 18.98
C LYS A 261 2.42 0.94 18.26
N LEU A 262 1.20 1.17 18.76
CA LEU A 262 0.30 2.18 18.21
C LEU A 262 0.88 3.59 18.41
N PHE A 263 1.43 3.87 19.58
CA PHE A 263 2.04 5.17 19.91
C PHE A 263 3.25 5.47 19.02
N ASP A 264 4.11 4.49 18.77
CA ASP A 264 5.20 4.61 17.78
C ASP A 264 4.70 4.97 16.38
N ASP A 265 3.58 4.39 15.95
CA ASP A 265 2.96 4.71 14.67
C ASP A 265 2.39 6.13 14.64
N ILE A 266 1.86 6.63 15.76
CA ILE A 266 1.45 8.03 15.92
C ILE A 266 2.66 8.96 15.79
N LEU A 267 3.75 8.68 16.51
CA LEU A 267 4.99 9.47 16.45
C LEU A 267 5.51 9.54 15.01
N LYS A 268 5.55 8.41 14.29
CA LYS A 268 5.98 8.37 12.88
C LYS A 268 5.10 9.22 11.96
N ARG A 269 3.80 9.34 12.21
CA ARG A 269 2.90 10.17 11.39
C ARG A 269 3.06 11.65 11.67
N VAL A 270 3.07 12.04 12.94
CA VAL A 270 3.18 13.44 13.33
C VAL A 270 4.56 13.98 12.91
N HIS A 271 5.62 13.25 13.23
CA HIS A 271 7.01 13.61 12.94
C HIS A 271 7.52 13.04 11.60
N SER A 272 6.66 12.75 10.61
CA SER A 272 7.08 12.06 9.38
C SER A 272 8.22 12.75 8.64
N LYS A 273 8.15 14.08 8.50
CA LYS A 273 9.20 14.91 7.87
C LYS A 273 10.55 14.84 8.60
N GLU A 274 10.52 14.73 9.93
CA GLU A 274 11.73 14.64 10.76
C GLU A 274 12.31 13.22 10.75
N LEU A 275 11.47 12.19 10.62
CA LEU A 275 11.82 10.80 10.85
C LEU A 275 12.19 10.00 9.60
N PHE A 276 11.73 10.41 8.43
CA PHE A 276 11.98 9.67 7.20
C PHE A 276 12.83 10.47 6.24
N ASP A 277 13.74 9.75 5.56
CA ASP A 277 14.41 10.23 4.36
C ASP A 277 13.87 9.46 3.16
N GLU A 278 13.61 10.16 2.08
CA GLU A 278 13.37 9.53 0.79
C GLU A 278 14.71 9.09 0.20
N VAL A 279 14.86 7.78 0.03
CA VAL A 279 16.07 7.18 -0.54
C VAL A 279 15.70 6.56 -1.87
N GLU A 280 16.41 6.96 -2.92
CA GLU A 280 16.33 6.31 -4.22
C GLU A 280 16.92 4.90 -4.11
N VAL A 281 16.16 3.92 -4.59
CA VAL A 281 16.59 2.53 -4.65
C VAL A 281 17.47 2.34 -5.88
N GLU A 282 18.55 1.60 -5.72
CA GLU A 282 19.42 1.23 -6.83
C GLU A 282 18.64 0.53 -7.96
N GLU A 283 18.93 0.91 -9.20
CA GLU A 283 18.29 0.34 -10.38
C GLU A 283 18.46 -1.18 -10.42
N GLY A 284 17.36 -1.90 -10.68
CA GLY A 284 17.38 -3.35 -10.79
C GLY A 284 17.20 -4.08 -9.46
N VAL A 285 17.13 -3.36 -8.33
CA VAL A 285 16.86 -3.93 -7.02
C VAL A 285 15.39 -3.72 -6.65
N ALA A 286 14.69 -4.80 -6.33
CA ALA A 286 13.35 -4.70 -5.78
C ALA A 286 13.40 -4.37 -4.29
N ALA A 287 13.06 -3.15 -3.91
CA ALA A 287 12.97 -2.75 -2.50
C ALA A 287 11.51 -2.71 -2.01
N TYR A 288 11.34 -2.95 -0.71
CA TYR A 288 10.06 -2.81 -0.05
C TYR A 288 9.98 -1.51 0.75
N ASN A 289 8.95 -0.69 0.50
CA ASN A 289 8.67 0.50 1.29
C ASN A 289 7.67 0.19 2.43
N SER A 290 8.14 -0.39 3.53
CA SER A 290 7.31 -0.64 4.72
C SER A 290 6.73 0.64 5.35
N ASN A 291 7.30 1.79 4.99
CA ASN A 291 7.00 3.09 5.57
C ASN A 291 6.18 3.98 4.64
N ALA A 292 5.73 3.47 3.47
CA ALA A 292 4.94 4.24 2.50
C ALA A 292 3.68 4.87 3.10
N LYS A 293 3.10 4.25 4.15
CA LYS A 293 1.93 4.78 4.88
C LYS A 293 2.18 6.07 5.66
N TYR A 294 3.44 6.53 5.77
CA TYR A 294 3.83 7.76 6.47
C TYR A 294 4.30 8.88 5.52
N ALA A 295 4.31 8.63 4.20
CA ALA A 295 4.43 9.68 3.18
C ALA A 295 3.21 10.61 3.29
#